data_AF-A0A957C9A9-F1
#
_entry.id   AF-A0A957C9A9-F1
#
_cell.length_a   1.000
_cell.length_b   1.000
_cell.length_c   1.000
_cell.angle_alpha   90.00
_cell.angle_beta   90.00
_cell.angle_gamma   90.00
#
_symmetry.space_group_name_H-M   'P 1'
#
loop_
_entity.id
_entity.type
_entity.pdbx_description
1 polymer ?
#
loop_
_entity_poly.entity_id
_entity_poly.type
_entity_poly.pdbx_seq_one_letter_code
_entity_poly.pdbx_strand_id
1 'polypeptide(L)'
;MSIEPQETEPTVNGRPTSWRETVSNPAVLVAGGIALIALLAVVVLSIILINGQDEGSDTAVSGTPTPFANNDGGSLGAESLVVGMSESATISVTLDSPVTLSLPGQQFNVQTQIIGADGTWTPALDAEAAGTAVWVYGSIVNYVVGLPDSEANRALLEGLAPGDELMLATRGGTRYTFSFNSRSTVPVTNRDIFAQTTPGLTLVMLGSEGNERLVVNGRYVVSDTANASGNVVGLGETAQLENVQITVNSTTYIADRPEIQPGFALFVVDYQIQNVGLTALDSGNLQLSLADNLGNQYAVSPLATQLGNFPTLAGFLNANQVVEASAGYQIPLGLESDTLSWVVTNSASGAQVYVTLPFTGGSAAAAGSAITLARVEVSTDLTSLILGGQVTNLGTQPIVITESDVALQTVDGAIYLLLSTNPPFPWTVPPGQTLQYFLTYQRPPTDTAVFRIRNQGFQLTNLR
;
A
#
# COMPACT_ATOMS: atom_id res chain seq x y z
N MET A 1 -126.87 -4.80 12.65
CA MET A 1 -126.87 -4.58 14.11
C MET A 1 -125.45 -4.80 14.59
N SER A 2 -124.86 -3.74 15.15
CA SER A 2 -123.67 -3.57 16.01
C SER A 2 -122.67 -4.71 16.31
N ILE A 3 -121.39 -4.27 16.25
CA ILE A 3 -120.22 -4.49 17.16
C ILE A 3 -119.16 -5.59 16.82
N GLU A 4 -117.92 -5.08 16.55
CA GLU A 4 -116.54 -5.56 16.90
C GLU A 4 -115.96 -6.93 16.44
N PRO A 5 -114.63 -7.19 16.60
CA PRO A 5 -113.41 -6.38 16.30
C PRO A 5 -112.24 -7.20 15.67
N GLN A 6 -111.03 -6.60 15.65
CA GLN A 6 -109.64 -7.12 15.50
C GLN A 6 -109.09 -7.35 14.08
N GLU A 7 -107.78 -7.24 13.79
CA GLU A 7 -106.57 -6.55 14.30
C GLU A 7 -105.46 -7.05 13.35
N THR A 8 -104.60 -6.17 12.81
CA THR A 8 -103.13 -6.33 12.58
C THR A 8 -102.60 -5.34 11.54
N GLU A 9 -101.63 -4.52 11.98
CA GLU A 9 -100.62 -3.78 11.21
C GLU A 9 -99.40 -4.71 10.89
N PRO A 10 -98.29 -4.31 10.19
CA PRO A 10 -97.78 -2.96 9.85
C PRO A 10 -97.26 -2.81 8.38
N THR A 11 -96.96 -1.65 7.80
CA THR A 11 -95.73 -0.85 7.95
C THR A 11 -95.77 0.29 6.92
N VAL A 12 -95.50 1.53 7.33
CA VAL A 12 -95.44 2.71 6.43
C VAL A 12 -94.26 3.63 6.79
N ASN A 13 -93.42 3.86 5.78
CA ASN A 13 -92.63 5.06 5.41
C ASN A 13 -91.80 5.87 6.43
N GLY A 14 -90.58 6.23 6.02
CA GLY A 14 -89.94 7.49 6.46
C GLY A 14 -88.46 7.74 6.08
N ARG A 15 -88.23 8.35 4.89
CA ARG A 15 -87.29 9.46 4.54
C ARG A 15 -85.77 9.46 4.91
N PRO A 16 -84.94 10.26 4.18
CA PRO A 16 -83.54 9.96 3.88
C PRO A 16 -82.52 10.57 4.86
N THR A 17 -81.40 9.86 5.04
CA THR A 17 -80.26 10.26 5.90
C THR A 17 -79.21 11.09 5.14
N SER A 18 -78.82 12.19 5.78
CA SER A 18 -77.87 13.20 5.35
C SER A 18 -76.40 12.77 5.48
N TRP A 19 -75.57 13.09 4.49
CA TRP A 19 -74.17 12.69 4.33
C TRP A 19 -73.13 13.37 5.25
N ARG A 20 -73.48 13.77 6.47
CA ARG A 20 -72.57 14.53 7.36
C ARG A 20 -72.08 13.81 8.61
N GLU A 21 -72.35 12.53 8.79
CA GLU A 21 -71.89 11.79 9.99
C GLU A 21 -70.72 10.81 9.77
N THR A 22 -70.19 10.65 8.56
CA THR A 22 -69.13 9.66 8.29
C THR A 22 -67.70 10.21 8.36
N VAL A 23 -67.45 11.25 9.16
CA VAL A 23 -66.09 11.81 9.35
C VAL A 23 -65.78 11.99 10.84
N SER A 24 -66.01 10.94 11.64
CA SER A 24 -65.58 10.91 13.05
C SER A 24 -65.16 9.51 13.50
N ASN A 25 -64.52 8.72 12.62
CA ASN A 25 -64.02 7.41 13.00
C ASN A 25 -62.51 7.33 12.73
N PRO A 26 -61.65 7.23 13.76
CA PRO A 26 -60.18 7.26 13.60
C PRO A 26 -59.65 6.13 12.71
N ALA A 27 -60.38 5.02 12.60
CA ALA A 27 -60.06 3.93 11.67
C ALA A 27 -60.13 4.34 10.18
N VAL A 28 -61.02 5.28 9.82
CA VAL A 28 -61.17 5.76 8.43
C VAL A 28 -60.04 6.73 8.06
N LEU A 29 -59.54 7.51 9.02
CA LEU A 29 -58.38 8.40 8.83
C LEU A 29 -57.07 7.62 8.65
N VAL A 30 -56.87 6.54 9.42
CA VAL A 30 -55.69 5.68 9.26
C VAL A 30 -55.73 4.92 7.94
N ALA A 31 -56.90 4.38 7.55
CA ALA A 31 -57.06 3.72 6.25
C ALA A 31 -56.84 4.69 5.07
N GLY A 32 -57.30 5.93 5.18
CA GLY A 32 -57.05 6.98 4.17
C GLY A 32 -55.57 7.35 4.04
N GLY A 33 -54.84 7.43 5.16
CA GLY A 33 -53.40 7.69 5.16
C GLY A 33 -52.59 6.58 4.49
N ILE A 34 -52.92 5.32 4.76
CA ILE A 34 -52.24 4.16 4.15
C ILE A 34 -52.51 4.11 2.64
N ALA A 35 -53.74 4.39 2.20
CA ALA A 35 -54.09 4.45 0.79
C ALA A 35 -53.33 5.54 0.03
N LEU A 36 -53.10 6.70 0.65
CA LEU A 36 -52.33 7.81 0.07
C LEU A 36 -50.85 7.44 -0.11
N ILE A 37 -50.25 6.80 0.90
CA ILE A 37 -48.85 6.36 0.85
C ILE A 37 -48.64 5.27 -0.21
N ALA A 38 -49.57 4.32 -0.30
CA ALA A 38 -49.52 3.29 -1.33
C ALA A 38 -49.61 3.88 -2.74
N LEU A 39 -50.46 4.89 -2.94
CA LEU A 39 -50.60 5.57 -4.23
C LEU A 39 -49.31 6.36 -4.60
N LEU A 40 -48.69 7.03 -3.62
CA LEU A 40 -47.40 7.70 -3.82
C LEU A 40 -46.29 6.72 -4.20
N ALA A 41 -46.24 5.55 -3.57
CA ALA A 41 -45.25 4.52 -3.90
C ALA A 41 -45.41 4.00 -5.34
N VAL A 42 -46.65 3.81 -5.81
CA VAL A 42 -46.94 3.39 -7.20
C VAL A 42 -46.51 4.46 -8.20
N VAL A 43 -46.74 5.74 -7.90
CA VAL A 43 -46.32 6.85 -8.77
C VAL A 43 -44.79 6.91 -8.89
N VAL A 44 -44.08 6.78 -7.77
CA VAL A 44 -42.60 6.77 -7.76
C VAL A 44 -42.06 5.56 -8.53
N LEU A 45 -42.64 4.37 -8.35
CA LEU A 45 -42.23 3.17 -9.07
C LEU A 45 -42.48 3.28 -10.59
N SER A 46 -43.57 3.96 -10.97
CA SER A 46 -43.92 4.20 -12.37
C SER A 46 -42.92 5.15 -13.04
N ILE A 47 -42.45 6.18 -12.33
CA ILE A 47 -41.42 7.11 -12.83
C ILE A 47 -40.07 6.40 -13.02
N ILE A 48 -39.71 5.48 -12.11
CA ILE A 48 -38.46 4.72 -12.19
C ILE A 48 -38.49 3.73 -13.38
N LEU A 49 -39.64 3.12 -13.66
CA LEU A 49 -39.78 2.21 -14.80
C LEU A 49 -39.80 2.93 -16.15
N ILE A 50 -40.33 4.16 -16.21
CA ILE A 50 -40.38 4.95 -17.46
C ILE A 50 -39.00 5.55 -17.80
N ASN A 51 -38.19 5.88 -16.79
CA ASN A 51 -36.84 6.43 -17.01
C ASN A 51 -35.76 5.36 -17.25
N GLY A 52 -36.10 4.07 -17.22
CA GLY A 52 -35.15 2.97 -17.31
C GLY A 52 -34.99 2.33 -18.70
N GLN A 53 -35.60 2.88 -19.75
CA GLN A 53 -35.68 2.21 -21.04
C GLN A 53 -35.45 3.18 -22.21
N ASP A 54 -34.17 3.35 -22.58
CA ASP A 54 -33.80 3.71 -23.95
C ASP A 54 -32.75 2.71 -24.45
N GLU A 55 -33.09 2.12 -25.59
CA GLU A 55 -32.46 0.99 -26.27
C GLU A 55 -31.25 1.41 -27.12
N GLY A 56 -30.44 0.42 -27.51
CA GLY A 56 -29.48 0.59 -28.60
C GLY A 56 -28.83 -0.71 -29.05
N SER A 57 -29.56 -1.53 -29.82
CA SER A 57 -29.06 -2.70 -30.54
C SER A 57 -28.40 -2.36 -31.89
N ASP A 58 -27.43 -3.19 -32.27
CA ASP A 58 -26.59 -3.26 -33.49
C ASP A 58 -27.07 -2.62 -34.81
N THR A 59 -26.10 -2.00 -35.52
CA THR A 59 -25.91 -2.17 -36.98
C THR A 59 -24.45 -1.95 -37.38
N ALA A 60 -23.88 -2.90 -38.13
CA ALA A 60 -22.58 -2.79 -38.79
C ALA A 60 -22.72 -2.11 -40.18
N VAL A 61 -21.66 -1.42 -40.63
CA VAL A 61 -20.94 -1.59 -41.93
C VAL A 61 -20.06 -0.38 -42.29
N SER A 62 -18.81 -0.71 -42.66
CA SER A 62 -17.84 -0.07 -43.58
C SER A 62 -17.34 1.36 -43.35
N GLY A 63 -16.03 1.47 -43.14
CA GLY A 63 -15.29 2.73 -43.04
C GLY A 63 -14.90 3.38 -44.35
N THR A 64 -14.41 4.61 -44.24
CA THR A 64 -13.24 5.20 -44.92
C THR A 64 -12.82 6.44 -44.09
N PRO A 65 -11.52 6.65 -43.78
CA PRO A 65 -11.05 7.64 -42.81
C PRO A 65 -10.68 8.98 -43.46
N THR A 66 -10.77 10.09 -42.73
CA THR A 66 -9.96 11.35 -42.84
C THR A 66 -10.54 12.44 -41.92
N PRO A 67 -9.81 13.52 -41.58
CA PRO A 67 -8.49 13.64 -40.95
C PRO A 67 -8.55 14.51 -39.67
N PHE A 68 -7.44 14.60 -38.93
CA PHE A 68 -7.29 15.33 -37.67
C PHE A 68 -7.69 16.82 -37.73
N ALA A 69 -8.31 17.32 -36.65
CA ALA A 69 -8.31 18.73 -36.28
C ALA A 69 -7.95 18.88 -34.80
N ASN A 70 -7.07 19.85 -34.54
CA ASN A 70 -6.37 20.11 -33.28
C ASN A 70 -7.24 20.67 -32.15
N ASN A 71 -6.82 20.29 -30.94
CA ASN A 71 -6.82 21.00 -29.65
C ASN A 71 -7.74 22.22 -29.45
N ASP A 72 -8.66 22.10 -28.49
CA ASP A 72 -8.83 23.09 -27.42
C ASP A 72 -9.34 22.43 -26.13
N GLY A 73 -8.89 23.00 -25.00
CA GLY A 73 -9.07 22.65 -23.59
C GLY A 73 -10.05 21.54 -23.16
N GLY A 74 -9.52 20.54 -22.45
CA GLY A 74 -10.31 19.50 -21.78
C GLY A 74 -9.73 19.13 -20.41
N SER A 75 -10.49 19.46 -19.36
CA SER A 75 -10.44 18.79 -18.05
C SER A 75 -10.56 17.28 -18.26
N LEU A 76 -9.59 16.49 -17.80
CA LEU A 76 -9.65 15.03 -17.90
C LEU A 76 -10.33 14.47 -16.66
N GLY A 77 -11.64 14.27 -16.79
CA GLY A 77 -12.30 13.13 -16.17
C GLY A 77 -11.65 11.83 -16.67
N ALA A 78 -11.74 10.79 -15.84
CA ALA A 78 -11.12 9.48 -16.05
C ALA A 78 -11.28 8.95 -17.48
N GLU A 79 -10.17 8.83 -18.22
CA GLU A 79 -10.09 7.92 -19.36
C GLU A 79 -8.79 7.14 -19.36
N SER A 80 -8.96 5.82 -19.47
CA SER A 80 -7.92 4.82 -19.68
C SER A 80 -7.34 5.00 -21.09
N LEU A 81 -6.07 5.37 -21.18
CA LEU A 81 -5.38 5.41 -22.47
C LEU A 81 -5.10 3.97 -22.94
N VAL A 82 -5.93 3.44 -23.84
CA VAL A 82 -5.61 2.22 -24.59
C VAL A 82 -4.66 2.60 -25.71
N VAL A 83 -3.36 2.33 -25.53
CA VAL A 83 -2.36 2.37 -26.60
C VAL A 83 -2.06 0.93 -27.02
N GLY A 84 -2.14 0.70 -28.33
CA GLY A 84 -2.10 -0.62 -28.96
C GLY A 84 -0.87 -1.46 -28.62
N MET A 85 -1.11 -2.76 -28.54
CA MET A 85 -0.12 -3.82 -28.37
C MET A 85 1.00 -3.71 -29.41
N SER A 86 2.21 -3.50 -28.93
CA SER A 86 3.43 -4.04 -29.53
C SER A 86 4.27 -4.61 -28.39
N GLU A 87 4.83 -5.80 -28.62
CA GLU A 87 5.50 -6.65 -27.63
C GLU A 87 6.69 -5.93 -26.98
N SER A 88 6.43 -5.24 -25.88
CA SER A 88 7.42 -4.75 -24.92
C SER A 88 6.66 -4.49 -23.63
N ALA A 89 7.03 -5.20 -22.57
CA ALA A 89 6.38 -5.15 -21.27
C ALA A 89 6.29 -3.72 -20.73
N THR A 90 5.12 -3.08 -20.85
CA THR A 90 4.81 -1.85 -20.14
C THR A 90 4.47 -2.19 -18.70
N ILE A 91 5.45 -2.03 -17.82
CA ILE A 91 5.23 -2.02 -16.38
C ILE A 91 4.35 -0.79 -16.09
N SER A 92 3.07 -1.02 -15.79
CA SER A 92 2.18 0.02 -15.30
C SER A 92 2.48 0.23 -13.82
N VAL A 93 3.48 1.07 -13.50
CA VAL A 93 3.69 1.51 -12.12
C VAL A 93 2.62 2.56 -11.82
N THR A 94 1.59 2.20 -11.06
CA THR A 94 0.67 3.19 -10.50
C THR A 94 1.44 3.98 -9.45
N LEU A 95 1.92 5.16 -9.84
CA LEU A 95 2.56 6.11 -8.95
C LEU A 95 1.54 6.53 -7.88
N ASP A 96 1.88 6.34 -6.60
CA ASP A 96 1.00 6.75 -5.50
C ASP A 96 0.96 8.28 -5.41
N SER A 97 -0.15 8.86 -5.86
CA SER A 97 -0.30 10.30 -6.03
C SER A 97 -0.78 10.96 -4.74
N PRO A 98 -0.22 12.11 -4.34
CA PRO A 98 -0.76 12.91 -3.26
C PRO A 98 -2.21 13.33 -3.52
N VAL A 99 -3.04 13.26 -2.50
CA VAL A 99 -4.45 13.67 -2.54
C VAL A 99 -4.76 14.82 -1.60
N THR A 100 -4.03 14.94 -0.48
CA THR A 100 -4.18 16.08 0.42
C THR A 100 -2.82 16.59 0.92
N LEU A 101 -2.74 17.90 1.14
CA LEU A 101 -1.64 18.60 1.79
C LEU A 101 -2.23 19.34 3.00
N SER A 102 -1.68 19.13 4.19
CA SER A 102 -2.04 19.84 5.40
C SER A 102 -0.87 20.72 5.84
N LEU A 103 -1.16 22.00 6.02
CA LEU A 103 -0.29 22.99 6.64
C LEU A 103 -0.92 23.41 7.99
N PRO A 104 -0.17 24.07 8.89
CA PRO A 104 -0.73 24.53 10.16
C PRO A 104 -2.00 25.37 9.95
N GLY A 105 -3.15 24.85 10.41
CA GLY A 105 -4.44 25.54 10.31
C GLY A 105 -5.12 25.52 8.94
N GLN A 106 -4.55 24.87 7.91
CA GLN A 106 -5.17 24.82 6.57
C GLN A 106 -4.89 23.52 5.82
N GLN A 107 -5.90 23.00 5.11
CA GLN A 107 -5.79 21.80 4.28
C GLN A 107 -6.12 22.12 2.82
N PHE A 108 -5.41 21.44 1.91
CA PHE A 108 -5.54 21.58 0.47
C PHE A 108 -5.79 20.22 -0.17
N ASN A 109 -6.68 20.17 -1.15
CA ASN A 109 -6.80 19.06 -2.08
C ASN A 109 -5.67 19.14 -3.11
N VAL A 110 -4.98 18.04 -3.34
CA VAL A 110 -3.83 18.00 -4.25
C VAL A 110 -4.26 17.40 -5.58
N GLN A 111 -4.08 18.17 -6.66
CA GLN A 111 -4.30 17.74 -8.02
C GLN A 111 -2.96 17.41 -8.69
N THR A 112 -2.93 16.37 -9.52
CA THR A 112 -1.72 15.99 -10.25
C THR A 112 -1.56 16.84 -11.50
N GLN A 113 -0.36 17.34 -11.74
CA GLN A 113 -0.01 18.10 -12.93
C GLN A 113 1.25 17.56 -13.61
N ILE A 114 1.23 17.48 -14.94
CA ILE A 114 2.39 17.15 -15.76
C ILE A 114 3.01 18.46 -16.24
N ILE A 115 4.32 18.64 -16.03
CA ILE A 115 5.05 19.80 -16.56
C ILE A 115 5.42 19.53 -18.03
N GLY A 116 5.25 20.55 -18.88
CA GLY A 116 5.62 20.49 -20.29
C GLY A 116 7.14 20.37 -20.53
N ALA A 117 7.52 20.05 -21.77
CA ALA A 117 8.92 19.85 -22.16
C ALA A 117 9.80 21.13 -22.07
N ASP A 118 9.17 22.30 -21.98
CA ASP A 118 9.81 23.60 -21.73
C ASP A 118 10.35 23.71 -20.29
N GLY A 119 9.88 22.86 -19.37
CA GLY A 119 10.33 22.79 -17.98
C GLY A 119 9.91 24.01 -17.16
N THR A 120 8.98 24.82 -17.69
CA THR A 120 8.39 25.97 -17.02
C THR A 120 7.12 25.53 -16.31
N TRP A 121 7.03 25.82 -15.01
CA TRP A 121 5.90 25.42 -14.19
C TRP A 121 5.11 26.64 -13.74
N THR A 122 4.11 26.98 -14.53
CA THR A 122 3.18 28.10 -14.33
C THR A 122 1.74 27.65 -14.65
N PRO A 123 1.16 26.74 -13.84
CA PRO A 123 -0.26 26.41 -14.01
C PRO A 123 -1.11 27.68 -13.88
N ALA A 124 -2.14 27.77 -14.71
CA ALA A 124 -3.26 28.66 -14.43
C ALA A 124 -4.02 28.06 -13.23
N LEU A 125 -3.65 28.48 -12.03
CA LEU A 125 -4.46 28.24 -10.84
C LEU A 125 -5.34 29.46 -10.66
N ASP A 126 -6.65 29.24 -10.58
CA ASP A 126 -7.56 30.30 -10.18
C ASP A 126 -7.19 30.73 -8.76
N ALA A 127 -6.81 32.00 -8.58
CA ALA A 127 -6.45 32.53 -7.26
C ALA A 127 -7.61 32.42 -6.24
N GLU A 128 -8.84 32.32 -6.76
CA GLU A 128 -10.09 32.10 -6.02
C GLU A 128 -10.34 30.62 -5.65
N ALA A 129 -9.57 29.66 -6.21
CA ALA A 129 -9.65 28.24 -5.85
C ALA A 129 -8.93 27.98 -4.51
N ALA A 130 -9.38 28.66 -3.46
CA ALA A 130 -8.91 28.46 -2.10
C ALA A 130 -9.04 26.98 -1.71
N GLY A 131 -7.94 26.37 -1.28
CA GLY A 131 -7.91 24.96 -0.86
C GLY A 131 -7.55 23.96 -1.97
N THR A 132 -7.10 24.39 -3.14
CA THR A 132 -6.49 23.49 -4.13
C THR A 132 -4.98 23.73 -4.24
N ALA A 133 -4.23 22.65 -4.25
CA ALA A 133 -2.80 22.61 -4.50
C ALA A 133 -2.51 21.70 -5.70
N VAL A 134 -1.40 21.92 -6.40
CA VAL A 134 -1.00 21.10 -7.55
C VAL A 134 0.34 20.44 -7.31
N TRP A 135 0.42 19.14 -7.53
CA TRP A 135 1.65 18.37 -7.39
C TRP A 135 2.24 18.02 -8.75
N VAL A 136 3.56 18.15 -8.86
CA VAL A 136 4.31 17.77 -10.06
C VAL A 136 4.39 16.26 -10.17
N TYR A 137 3.77 15.70 -11.20
CA TYR A 137 3.81 14.27 -11.48
C TYR A 137 5.24 13.74 -11.56
N GLY A 138 5.52 12.65 -10.84
CA GLY A 138 6.84 12.03 -10.79
C GLY A 138 7.76 12.54 -9.66
N SER A 139 7.37 13.59 -8.93
CA SER A 139 8.16 14.11 -7.80
C SER A 139 7.86 13.32 -6.50
N ILE A 140 8.45 12.13 -6.39
CA ILE A 140 8.17 11.16 -5.30
C ILE A 140 9.24 11.08 -4.21
N VAL A 141 10.44 11.60 -4.44
CA VAL A 141 11.49 11.68 -3.41
C VAL A 141 11.36 13.03 -2.69
N ASN A 142 11.29 14.11 -3.46
CA ASN A 142 10.97 15.44 -2.98
C ASN A 142 9.63 15.85 -3.60
N TYR A 143 8.56 15.85 -2.81
CA TYR A 143 7.23 16.20 -3.30
C TYR A 143 7.18 17.68 -3.65
N VAL A 144 6.99 18.01 -4.92
CA VAL A 144 6.91 19.42 -5.35
C VAL A 144 5.45 19.79 -5.51
N VAL A 145 4.97 20.67 -4.62
CA VAL A 145 3.57 21.08 -4.54
C VAL A 145 3.44 22.59 -4.67
N GLY A 146 2.49 23.02 -5.47
CA GLY A 146 2.24 24.38 -5.87
C GLY A 146 0.96 24.90 -5.24
N LEU A 147 1.03 26.11 -4.70
CA LEU A 147 -0.11 26.82 -4.12
C LEU A 147 -0.37 28.10 -4.92
N PRO A 148 -1.64 28.49 -5.16
CA PRO A 148 -1.93 29.76 -5.81
C PRO A 148 -1.46 30.93 -4.94
N ASP A 149 -0.97 31.99 -5.57
CA ASP A 149 -0.61 33.24 -4.90
C ASP A 149 -1.89 33.97 -4.46
N SER A 150 -2.23 33.77 -3.20
CA SER A 150 -3.26 34.52 -2.49
C SER A 150 -2.65 35.10 -1.22
N GLU A 151 -3.21 36.20 -0.72
CA GLU A 151 -2.75 36.82 0.53
C GLU A 151 -2.76 35.81 1.70
N ALA A 152 -3.77 34.94 1.75
CA ALA A 152 -3.89 33.89 2.76
C ALA A 152 -2.78 32.83 2.65
N ASN A 153 -2.52 32.30 1.45
CA ASN A 153 -1.47 31.30 1.26
C ASN A 153 -0.07 31.89 1.47
N ARG A 154 0.11 33.17 1.12
CA ARG A 154 1.34 33.91 1.37
C ARG A 154 1.60 34.10 2.85
N ALA A 155 0.61 34.59 3.59
CA ALA A 155 0.71 34.70 5.04
C ALA A 155 0.98 33.34 5.71
N LEU A 156 0.34 32.27 5.21
CA LEU A 156 0.55 30.91 5.70
C LEU A 156 2.00 30.45 5.49
N LEU A 157 2.52 30.52 4.26
CA LEU A 157 3.89 30.11 3.96
C LEU A 157 4.94 31.01 4.63
N GLU A 158 4.63 32.29 4.81
CA GLU A 158 5.53 33.23 5.49
C GLU A 158 5.52 33.08 7.01
N GLY A 159 4.43 32.55 7.57
CA GLY A 159 4.26 32.27 9.00
C GLY A 159 4.91 30.97 9.46
N LEU A 160 5.31 30.08 8.54
CA LEU A 160 5.96 28.82 8.88
C LEU A 160 7.29 29.05 9.60
N ALA A 161 7.45 28.37 10.74
CA ALA A 161 8.61 28.47 11.61
C ALA A 161 9.22 27.08 11.89
N PRO A 162 10.49 27.02 12.35
CA PRO A 162 11.09 25.77 12.80
C PRO A 162 10.23 25.10 13.88
N GLY A 163 9.89 23.83 13.68
CA GLY A 163 8.98 23.07 14.53
C GLY A 163 7.58 22.88 13.94
N ASP A 164 7.20 23.67 12.92
CA ASP A 164 5.94 23.44 12.22
C ASP A 164 6.01 22.19 11.34
N GLU A 165 4.94 21.40 11.40
CA GLU A 165 4.77 20.19 10.63
C GLU A 165 3.87 20.41 9.41
N LEU A 166 4.23 19.75 8.32
CA LEU A 166 3.59 19.77 7.02
C LEU A 166 3.26 18.30 6.71
N MET A 167 2.00 17.98 6.42
CA MET A 167 1.61 16.60 6.16
C MET A 167 1.09 16.41 4.73
N LEU A 168 1.53 15.34 4.08
CA LEU A 168 1.06 14.96 2.75
C LEU A 168 0.43 13.58 2.83
N ALA A 169 -0.83 13.43 2.42
CA ALA A 169 -1.47 12.12 2.30
C ALA A 169 -1.59 11.71 0.83
N THR A 170 -1.31 10.45 0.54
CA THR A 170 -1.42 9.86 -0.79
C THR A 170 -2.71 9.08 -0.98
N ARG A 171 -3.04 8.78 -2.24
CA ARG A 171 -4.21 7.98 -2.61
C ARG A 171 -4.14 6.57 -2.04
N GLY A 172 -2.93 6.00 -1.93
CA GLY A 172 -2.65 4.72 -1.29
C GLY A 172 -2.78 4.72 0.22
N GLY A 173 -3.10 5.86 0.85
CA GLY A 173 -3.33 5.98 2.29
C GLY A 173 -2.07 6.30 3.10
N THR A 174 -0.91 6.40 2.46
CA THR A 174 0.35 6.78 3.12
C THR A 174 0.31 8.24 3.54
N ARG A 175 0.81 8.55 4.75
CA ARG A 175 0.99 9.92 5.24
C ARG A 175 2.47 10.20 5.47
N TYR A 176 2.96 11.28 4.89
CA TYR A 176 4.32 11.76 5.08
C TYR A 176 4.29 13.04 5.92
N THR A 177 5.16 13.10 6.93
CA THR A 177 5.36 14.30 7.75
C THR A 177 6.67 14.96 7.36
N PHE A 178 6.63 16.28 7.21
CA PHE A 178 7.80 17.11 6.93
C PHE A 178 7.86 18.23 7.95
N SER A 179 9.04 18.51 8.46
CA SER A 179 9.28 19.68 9.31
C SER A 179 9.73 20.84 8.44
N PHE A 180 9.26 22.05 8.73
CA PHE A 180 9.80 23.26 8.11
C PHE A 180 11.33 23.29 8.23
N ASN A 181 12.02 23.50 7.11
CA ASN A 181 13.49 23.58 7.06
C ASN A 181 13.96 24.97 6.65
N SER A 182 13.47 25.48 5.51
CA SER A 182 13.88 26.80 5.02
C SER A 182 12.83 27.45 4.14
N ARG A 183 12.94 28.77 4.00
CA ARG A 183 12.15 29.62 3.11
C ARG A 183 13.10 30.47 2.28
N SER A 184 12.83 30.59 0.99
CA SER A 184 13.62 31.42 0.07
C SER A 184 12.77 31.95 -1.08
N THR A 185 13.14 33.10 -1.61
CA THR A 185 12.62 33.61 -2.87
C THR A 185 13.58 33.24 -3.98
N VAL A 186 13.10 32.60 -5.04
CA VAL A 186 13.93 32.13 -6.17
C VAL A 186 13.34 32.58 -7.51
N PRO A 187 14.15 32.69 -8.58
CA PRO A 187 13.63 32.95 -9.91
C PRO A 187 12.63 31.88 -10.37
N VAL A 188 11.60 32.27 -11.13
CA VAL A 188 10.61 31.31 -11.69
C VAL A 188 11.27 30.29 -12.62
N THR A 189 12.43 30.63 -13.21
CA THR A 189 13.25 29.76 -14.06
C THR A 189 14.14 28.78 -13.29
N ASN A 190 14.24 28.89 -11.96
CA ASN A 190 15.06 27.98 -11.16
C ASN A 190 14.47 26.56 -11.19
N ARG A 191 15.26 25.59 -11.67
CA ARG A 191 14.89 24.18 -11.80
C ARG A 191 15.34 23.30 -10.63
N ASP A 192 16.21 23.81 -9.76
CA ASP A 192 16.72 23.06 -8.61
C ASP A 192 15.60 22.68 -7.62
N ILE A 193 14.48 23.42 -7.64
CA ILE A 193 13.28 23.11 -6.87
C ILE A 193 12.66 21.73 -7.21
N PHE A 194 13.00 21.17 -8.38
CA PHE A 194 12.53 19.86 -8.83
C PHE A 194 13.50 18.73 -8.50
N ALA A 195 14.64 19.03 -7.88
CA ALA A 195 15.64 18.03 -7.55
C ALA A 195 15.05 16.93 -6.66
N GLN A 196 15.26 15.68 -7.08
CA GLN A 196 14.79 14.46 -6.40
C GLN A 196 15.93 13.76 -5.64
N THR A 197 16.96 14.50 -5.25
CA THR A 197 18.17 13.94 -4.63
C THR A 197 18.07 13.81 -3.11
N THR A 198 17.14 14.54 -2.47
CA THR A 198 16.95 14.54 -1.01
C THR A 198 15.47 14.37 -0.68
N PRO A 199 15.10 13.46 0.24
CA PRO A 199 13.72 13.31 0.68
C PRO A 199 13.16 14.58 1.32
N GLY A 200 12.00 15.04 0.84
CA GLY A 200 11.44 16.31 1.31
C GLY A 200 10.11 16.71 0.68
N LEU A 201 9.68 17.92 1.03
CA LEU A 201 8.52 18.60 0.46
C LEU A 201 8.96 20.00 0.03
N THR A 202 8.70 20.36 -1.22
CA THR A 202 8.96 21.70 -1.75
C THR A 202 7.63 22.35 -2.06
N LEU A 203 7.26 23.37 -1.30
CA LEU A 203 6.07 24.19 -1.53
C LEU A 203 6.46 25.41 -2.36
N VAL A 204 5.71 25.67 -3.42
CA VAL A 204 5.99 26.76 -4.37
C VAL A 204 4.76 27.63 -4.51
N MET A 205 4.94 28.94 -4.35
CA MET A 205 3.90 29.91 -4.66
C MET A 205 3.83 30.14 -6.18
N LEU A 206 2.65 29.98 -6.75
CA LEU A 206 2.42 30.00 -8.19
C LEU A 206 1.49 31.16 -8.57
N GLY A 207 1.78 31.82 -9.69
CA GLY A 207 0.97 32.93 -10.18
C GLY A 207 1.34 34.30 -9.59
N SER A 208 2.44 34.42 -8.86
CA SER A 208 2.91 35.70 -8.34
C SER A 208 3.37 36.65 -9.45
N GLU A 209 2.98 37.93 -9.34
CA GLU A 209 3.45 38.97 -10.27
C GLU A 209 4.97 39.18 -10.09
N GLY A 210 5.75 38.87 -11.14
CA GLY A 210 7.21 39.08 -11.16
C GLY A 210 8.00 37.88 -11.69
N ASN A 211 9.33 38.00 -11.65
CA ASN A 211 10.25 36.95 -12.10
C ASN A 211 10.74 36.05 -10.95
N GLU A 212 10.17 36.21 -9.76
CA GLU A 212 10.53 35.48 -8.54
C GLU A 212 9.30 34.84 -7.91
N ARG A 213 9.52 33.75 -7.17
CA ARG A 213 8.49 33.01 -6.45
C ARG A 213 8.98 32.59 -5.07
N LEU A 214 8.05 32.58 -4.11
CA LEU A 214 8.31 32.07 -2.77
C LEU A 214 8.39 30.54 -2.80
N VAL A 215 9.43 29.99 -2.19
CA VAL A 215 9.64 28.56 -2.04
C VAL A 215 9.90 28.24 -0.57
N VAL A 216 9.20 27.22 -0.06
CA VAL A 216 9.41 26.66 1.27
C VAL A 216 9.84 25.21 1.12
N ASN A 217 10.94 24.85 1.78
CA ASN A 217 11.44 23.49 1.83
C ASN A 217 11.10 22.90 3.20
N GLY A 218 10.42 21.75 3.18
CA GLY A 218 10.23 20.85 4.30
C GLY A 218 11.23 19.69 4.20
N ARG A 219 11.87 19.37 5.33
CA ARG A 219 12.70 18.16 5.44
C ARG A 219 11.79 17.00 5.81
N TYR A 220 11.96 15.85 5.14
CA TYR A 220 11.25 14.65 5.55
C TYR A 220 11.61 14.31 7.00
N VAL A 221 10.57 14.28 7.83
CA VAL A 221 10.68 13.73 9.16
C VAL A 221 10.45 12.25 8.93
N VAL A 222 11.54 11.47 9.02
CA VAL A 222 11.37 10.08 9.40
C VAL A 222 10.57 10.17 10.67
N SER A 223 9.36 9.62 10.68
CA SER A 223 8.61 9.48 11.91
C SER A 223 9.50 8.65 12.82
N ASP A 224 10.33 9.35 13.60
CA ASP A 224 10.90 8.78 14.78
C ASP A 224 9.67 8.31 15.52
N THR A 225 9.67 7.03 15.83
CA THR A 225 8.80 6.40 16.82
C THR A 225 8.79 7.16 18.17
N ALA A 226 9.47 8.31 18.28
CA ALA A 226 9.54 9.24 19.40
C ALA A 226 8.25 10.04 19.69
N ASN A 227 7.28 10.14 18.77
CA ASN A 227 5.93 10.61 19.14
C ASN A 227 5.00 9.47 19.63
N ALA A 228 5.49 8.24 19.72
CA ALA A 228 4.78 7.09 20.28
C ALA A 228 5.25 6.75 21.70
N SER A 229 5.46 7.75 22.56
CA SER A 229 5.82 7.53 23.98
C SER A 229 4.74 6.80 24.81
N GLY A 230 3.68 6.29 24.18
CA GLY A 230 2.67 5.42 24.81
C GLY A 230 2.50 4.02 24.22
N ASN A 231 2.99 3.71 23.01
CA ASN A 231 2.52 2.54 22.25
C ASN A 231 3.60 1.82 21.41
N VAL A 232 4.87 1.90 21.84
CA VAL A 232 5.92 1.00 21.35
C VAL A 232 6.12 -0.10 22.40
N VAL A 233 5.93 -1.35 22.00
CA VAL A 233 6.09 -2.52 22.88
C VAL A 233 7.00 -3.57 22.26
N GLY A 234 7.56 -4.45 23.06
CA GLY A 234 8.34 -5.60 22.59
C GLY A 234 7.49 -6.84 22.28
N LEU A 235 8.13 -7.88 21.74
CA LEU A 235 7.54 -9.21 21.64
C LEU A 235 7.09 -9.72 23.02
N GLY A 236 5.85 -10.21 23.11
CA GLY A 236 5.23 -10.70 24.34
C GLY A 236 4.63 -9.61 25.24
N GLU A 237 4.81 -8.33 24.91
CA GLU A 237 4.17 -7.22 25.60
C GLU A 237 2.83 -6.85 24.95
N THR A 238 1.89 -6.33 25.75
CA THR A 238 0.58 -5.89 25.28
C THR A 238 0.59 -4.39 24.98
N ALA A 239 0.24 -4.03 23.75
CA ALA A 239 0.01 -2.65 23.34
C ALA A 239 -1.48 -2.31 23.33
N GLN A 240 -1.80 -1.04 23.61
CA GLN A 240 -3.16 -0.52 23.64
C GLN A 240 -3.41 0.35 22.40
N LEU A 241 -4.22 -0.12 21.46
CA LEU A 241 -4.74 0.69 20.35
C LEU A 241 -6.19 1.08 20.65
N GLU A 242 -6.39 2.24 21.28
CA GLU A 242 -7.72 2.76 21.65
C GLU A 242 -8.52 1.78 22.53
N ASN A 243 -9.50 1.08 21.95
CA ASN A 243 -10.34 0.07 22.60
C ASN A 243 -9.88 -1.36 22.30
N VAL A 244 -8.64 -1.53 21.84
CA VAL A 244 -8.08 -2.79 21.40
C VAL A 244 -6.77 -3.04 22.13
N GLN A 245 -6.60 -4.25 22.65
CA GLN A 245 -5.32 -4.73 23.16
C GLN A 245 -4.72 -5.72 22.17
N ILE A 246 -3.42 -5.58 21.90
CA ILE A 246 -2.70 -6.39 20.94
C ILE A 246 -1.44 -6.91 21.61
N THR A 247 -1.24 -8.23 21.57
CA THR A 247 -0.05 -8.89 22.10
C THR A 247 0.54 -9.74 21.00
N VAL A 248 1.82 -9.55 20.67
CA VAL A 248 2.50 -10.44 19.73
C VAL A 248 3.08 -11.62 20.50
N ASN A 249 2.69 -12.83 20.10
CA ASN A 249 3.04 -14.06 20.81
C ASN A 249 4.35 -14.66 20.27
N SER A 250 4.52 -14.67 18.95
CA SER A 250 5.70 -15.26 18.32
C SER A 250 5.92 -14.70 16.91
N THR A 251 7.13 -14.93 16.39
CA THR A 251 7.51 -14.60 15.03
C THR A 251 8.25 -15.77 14.39
N THR A 252 8.02 -16.01 13.10
CA THR A 252 8.67 -17.10 12.35
C THR A 252 9.29 -16.55 11.06
N TYR A 253 10.54 -16.93 10.79
CA TYR A 253 11.24 -16.63 9.54
C TYR A 253 11.35 -17.90 8.69
N ILE A 254 10.96 -17.83 7.42
CA ILE A 254 10.89 -18.97 6.50
C ILE A 254 11.59 -18.57 5.20
N ALA A 255 12.77 -19.13 4.94
CA ALA A 255 13.53 -18.90 3.71
C ALA A 255 13.56 -20.12 2.77
N ASP A 256 13.39 -21.32 3.31
CA ASP A 256 13.71 -22.58 2.61
C ASP A 256 12.43 -23.29 2.16
N ARG A 257 11.68 -22.68 1.24
CA ARG A 257 10.47 -23.29 0.67
C ARG A 257 10.35 -23.12 -0.84
N PRO A 258 9.88 -24.15 -1.56
CA PRO A 258 9.76 -24.09 -3.02
C PRO A 258 8.70 -23.09 -3.49
N GLU A 259 7.74 -22.72 -2.64
CA GLU A 259 6.73 -21.71 -2.94
C GLU A 259 7.25 -20.27 -2.84
N ILE A 260 8.46 -20.07 -2.29
CA ILE A 260 9.07 -18.75 -2.10
C ILE A 260 9.85 -18.38 -3.37
N GLN A 261 9.61 -17.16 -3.87
CA GLN A 261 10.35 -16.64 -5.02
C GLN A 261 11.84 -16.47 -4.68
N PRO A 262 12.76 -16.78 -5.61
CA PRO A 262 14.19 -16.55 -5.39
C PRO A 262 14.48 -15.10 -4.97
N GLY A 263 15.29 -14.93 -3.92
CA GLY A 263 15.66 -13.63 -3.37
C GLY A 263 14.72 -13.08 -2.29
N PHE A 264 13.66 -13.80 -1.96
CA PHE A 264 12.75 -13.45 -0.87
C PHE A 264 12.73 -14.51 0.23
N ALA A 265 12.23 -14.09 1.39
CA ALA A 265 11.85 -14.94 2.50
C ALA A 265 10.49 -14.48 3.03
N LEU A 266 9.85 -15.33 3.83
CA LEU A 266 8.60 -15.02 4.49
C LEU A 266 8.85 -14.78 5.98
N PHE A 267 8.15 -13.80 6.54
CA PHE A 267 8.17 -13.48 7.95
C PHE A 267 6.74 -13.48 8.47
N VAL A 268 6.46 -14.28 9.48
CA VAL A 268 5.10 -14.47 10.02
C VAL A 268 5.05 -14.00 11.46
N VAL A 269 4.02 -13.24 11.79
CA VAL A 269 3.74 -12.71 13.12
C VAL A 269 2.46 -13.36 13.65
N ASP A 270 2.55 -14.09 14.74
CA ASP A 270 1.39 -14.63 15.44
C ASP A 270 1.06 -13.72 16.63
N TYR A 271 -0.19 -13.29 16.72
CA TYR A 271 -0.63 -12.32 17.70
C TYR A 271 -2.01 -12.64 18.26
N GLN A 272 -2.28 -12.09 19.43
CA GLN A 272 -3.58 -12.06 20.06
C GLN A 272 -4.12 -10.63 20.05
N ILE A 273 -5.39 -10.49 19.72
CA ILE A 273 -6.11 -9.23 19.73
C ILE A 273 -7.36 -9.35 20.59
N GLN A 274 -7.58 -8.38 21.47
CA GLN A 274 -8.74 -8.29 22.33
C GLN A 274 -9.45 -6.96 22.14
N ASN A 275 -10.76 -6.99 21.89
CA ASN A 275 -11.58 -5.79 21.96
C ASN A 275 -11.95 -5.53 23.42
N VAL A 276 -11.37 -4.50 24.05
CA VAL A 276 -11.69 -4.06 25.41
C VAL A 276 -12.74 -2.95 25.45
N GLY A 277 -13.27 -2.56 24.29
CA GLY A 277 -14.34 -1.60 24.14
C GLY A 277 -15.73 -2.18 24.42
N LEU A 278 -16.73 -1.29 24.38
CA LEU A 278 -18.14 -1.63 24.60
C LEU A 278 -18.91 -1.92 23.30
N THR A 279 -18.30 -1.67 22.14
CA THR A 279 -18.91 -1.83 20.81
C THR A 279 -18.14 -2.84 19.99
N ALA A 280 -18.80 -3.49 19.03
CA ALA A 280 -18.10 -4.33 18.06
C ALA A 280 -17.09 -3.51 17.24
N LEU A 281 -15.87 -4.05 17.11
CA LEU A 281 -14.81 -3.49 16.28
C LEU A 281 -14.81 -4.23 14.94
N ASP A 282 -14.84 -3.51 13.82
CA ASP A 282 -14.56 -4.10 12.52
C ASP A 282 -13.04 -4.25 12.34
N SER A 283 -12.56 -5.49 12.25
CA SER A 283 -11.13 -5.75 12.04
C SER A 283 -10.63 -5.32 10.66
N GLY A 284 -11.52 -5.10 9.69
CA GLY A 284 -11.15 -4.57 8.38
C GLY A 284 -10.60 -3.14 8.42
N ASN A 285 -10.85 -2.40 9.50
CA ASN A 285 -10.27 -1.08 9.73
C ASN A 285 -8.83 -1.14 10.28
N LEU A 286 -8.32 -2.33 10.62
CA LEU A 286 -6.94 -2.48 11.08
C LEU A 286 -6.04 -2.76 9.88
N GLN A 287 -5.14 -1.82 9.61
CA GLN A 287 -4.08 -2.00 8.65
C GLN A 287 -2.83 -2.51 9.35
N LEU A 288 -2.38 -3.70 8.94
CA LEU A 288 -1.19 -4.35 9.47
C LEU A 288 -0.05 -4.19 8.47
N SER A 289 1.11 -3.73 8.94
CA SER A 289 2.30 -3.61 8.10
C SER A 289 3.55 -3.96 8.89
N LEU A 290 4.61 -4.31 8.19
CA LEU A 290 5.91 -4.59 8.76
C LEU A 290 6.89 -3.57 8.21
N ALA A 291 7.73 -2.99 9.05
CA ALA A 291 8.74 -2.02 8.65
C ALA A 291 10.15 -2.47 9.08
N ASP A 292 11.15 -2.17 8.26
CA ASP A 292 12.56 -2.32 8.62
C ASP A 292 13.16 -1.02 9.19
N ASN A 293 14.44 -1.09 9.57
CA ASN A 293 15.20 0.05 10.11
C ASN A 293 15.53 1.14 9.06
N LEU A 294 15.37 0.84 7.77
CA LEU A 294 15.53 1.78 6.66
C LEU A 294 14.21 2.47 6.29
N GLY A 295 13.11 2.09 6.95
CA GLY A 295 11.77 2.64 6.70
C GLY A 295 11.04 1.98 5.53
N ASN A 296 11.56 0.89 4.96
CA ASN A 296 10.82 0.12 3.96
C ASN A 296 9.64 -0.58 4.64
N GLN A 297 8.48 -0.55 3.99
CA GLN A 297 7.27 -1.18 4.50
C GLN A 297 6.86 -2.38 3.64
N TYR A 298 6.41 -3.44 4.31
CA TYR A 298 5.94 -4.68 3.72
C TYR A 298 4.47 -4.87 4.08
N ALA A 299 3.65 -5.04 3.05
CA ALA A 299 2.24 -5.34 3.19
C ALA A 299 2.01 -6.82 3.56
N VAL A 300 0.85 -7.10 4.15
CA VAL A 300 0.43 -8.48 4.45
C VAL A 300 0.35 -9.29 3.16
N SER A 301 1.06 -10.41 3.12
CA SER A 301 1.01 -11.41 2.07
C SER A 301 0.03 -12.52 2.44
N PRO A 302 -1.02 -12.77 1.66
CA PRO A 302 -1.95 -13.87 1.92
C PRO A 302 -1.24 -15.23 1.93
N LEU A 303 -0.26 -15.43 1.03
CA LEU A 303 0.53 -16.66 0.96
C LEU A 303 1.31 -16.90 2.26
N ALA A 304 1.98 -15.86 2.76
CA ALA A 304 2.74 -15.96 4.00
C ALA A 304 1.83 -16.13 5.22
N THR A 305 0.67 -15.46 5.22
CA THR A 305 -0.28 -15.50 6.33
C THR A 305 -0.87 -16.90 6.52
N GLN A 306 -1.10 -17.63 5.43
CA GLN A 306 -1.57 -19.02 5.47
C GLN A 306 -0.56 -20.00 6.08
N LEU A 307 0.71 -19.62 6.19
CA LEU A 307 1.75 -20.43 6.82
C LEU A 307 1.85 -20.18 8.34
N GLY A 308 1.09 -19.22 8.87
CA GLY A 308 1.00 -18.96 10.31
C GLY A 308 0.23 -20.04 11.05
N ASN A 309 0.37 -20.02 12.39
CA ASN A 309 -0.29 -21.01 13.25
C ASN A 309 -1.79 -20.73 13.42
N PHE A 310 -2.25 -19.53 13.07
CA PHE A 310 -3.62 -19.08 13.28
C PHE A 310 -4.23 -18.53 11.96
N PRO A 311 -5.57 -18.46 11.87
CA PRO A 311 -6.23 -17.85 10.73
C PRO A 311 -5.88 -16.35 10.57
N THR A 312 -6.12 -15.80 9.38
CA THR A 312 -6.10 -14.34 9.20
C THR A 312 -7.21 -13.70 10.02
N LEU A 313 -6.92 -12.51 10.58
CA LEU A 313 -7.93 -11.72 11.25
C LEU A 313 -8.99 -11.25 10.23
N ALA A 314 -10.26 -11.49 10.54
CA ALA A 314 -11.37 -11.07 9.69
C ALA A 314 -12.67 -10.91 10.50
N GLY A 315 -13.56 -10.05 9.99
CA GLY A 315 -14.89 -9.82 10.55
C GLY A 315 -14.91 -8.90 11.77
N PHE A 316 -15.96 -9.04 12.58
CA PHE A 316 -16.17 -8.21 13.77
C PHE A 316 -15.64 -8.87 15.04
N LEU A 317 -14.93 -8.11 15.87
CA LEU A 317 -14.62 -8.48 17.23
C LEU A 317 -15.66 -7.85 18.16
N ASN A 318 -16.49 -8.67 18.79
CA ASN A 318 -17.45 -8.20 19.79
C ASN A 318 -16.75 -7.66 21.04
N ALA A 319 -17.47 -6.90 21.85
CA ALA A 319 -16.96 -6.40 23.13
C ALA A 319 -16.41 -7.56 24.00
N ASN A 320 -15.22 -7.37 24.55
CA ASN A 320 -14.44 -8.35 25.33
C ASN A 320 -14.01 -9.62 24.58
N GLN A 321 -14.20 -9.69 23.27
CA GLN A 321 -13.77 -10.84 22.47
C GLN A 321 -12.25 -10.84 22.30
N VAL A 322 -11.64 -12.01 22.50
CA VAL A 322 -10.22 -12.28 22.26
C VAL A 322 -10.11 -13.22 21.05
N VAL A 323 -9.22 -12.91 20.12
CA VAL A 323 -8.96 -13.69 18.90
C VAL A 323 -7.45 -13.83 18.72
N GLU A 324 -7.00 -15.02 18.35
CA GLU A 324 -5.63 -15.26 17.88
C GLU A 324 -5.62 -15.26 16.36
N ALA A 325 -4.62 -14.61 15.77
CA ALA A 325 -4.49 -14.48 14.32
C ALA A 325 -3.01 -14.44 13.90
N SER A 326 -2.78 -14.72 12.63
CA SER A 326 -1.46 -14.60 12.01
C SER A 326 -1.48 -13.51 10.95
N ALA A 327 -0.34 -12.84 10.77
CA ALA A 327 -0.07 -11.93 9.66
C ALA A 327 1.30 -12.26 9.08
N GLY A 328 1.34 -12.63 7.79
CA GLY A 328 2.57 -12.97 7.09
C GLY A 328 3.01 -11.87 6.11
N TYR A 329 4.31 -11.77 5.91
CA TYR A 329 4.98 -10.76 5.09
C TYR A 329 6.00 -11.43 4.18
N GLN A 330 6.22 -10.86 2.99
CA GLN A 330 7.32 -11.23 2.12
C GLN A 330 8.40 -10.16 2.21
N ILE A 331 9.61 -10.57 2.59
CA ILE A 331 10.76 -9.70 2.81
C ILE A 331 11.96 -10.14 1.96
N PRO A 332 12.93 -9.27 1.64
CA PRO A 332 14.15 -9.68 0.97
C PRO A 332 14.94 -10.70 1.80
N LEU A 333 15.48 -11.74 1.15
CA LEU A 333 16.26 -12.80 1.81
C LEU A 333 17.52 -12.26 2.51
N GLY A 334 18.08 -11.15 2.02
CA GLY A 334 19.28 -10.49 2.55
C GLY A 334 18.99 -9.24 3.39
N LEU A 335 17.84 -9.15 4.04
CA LEU A 335 17.44 -7.95 4.79
C LEU A 335 18.37 -7.68 6.00
N GLU A 336 19.26 -6.70 5.91
CA GLU A 336 20.16 -6.34 7.01
C GLU A 336 19.44 -5.51 8.08
N SER A 337 18.78 -6.19 9.02
CA SER A 337 18.21 -5.56 10.22
C SER A 337 18.31 -6.48 11.43
N ASP A 338 18.46 -5.90 12.62
CA ASP A 338 18.43 -6.64 13.90
C ASP A 338 17.01 -6.67 14.50
N THR A 339 16.15 -5.77 14.04
CA THR A 339 14.77 -5.63 14.50
C THR A 339 13.84 -5.27 13.36
N LEU A 340 12.60 -5.74 13.41
CA LEU A 340 11.52 -5.26 12.56
C LEU A 340 10.48 -4.58 13.42
N SER A 341 9.79 -3.58 12.88
CA SER A 341 8.67 -2.94 13.54
C SER A 341 7.37 -3.41 12.91
N TRP A 342 6.56 -4.15 13.65
CA TRP A 342 5.20 -4.46 13.22
C TRP A 342 4.28 -3.30 13.62
N VAL A 343 3.59 -2.74 12.63
CA VAL A 343 2.78 -1.53 12.79
C VAL A 343 1.32 -1.87 12.56
N VAL A 344 0.50 -1.59 13.57
CA VAL A 344 -0.96 -1.70 13.48
C VAL A 344 -1.54 -0.31 13.47
N THR A 345 -2.25 0.03 12.40
CA THR A 345 -2.93 1.32 12.22
C THR A 345 -4.43 1.11 12.21
N ASN A 346 -5.18 1.86 13.01
CA ASN A 346 -6.62 1.99 12.83
C ASN A 346 -6.88 3.02 11.72
N SER A 347 -7.38 2.58 10.57
CA SER A 347 -7.64 3.45 9.41
C SER A 347 -8.73 4.49 9.66
N ALA A 348 -9.64 4.24 10.62
CA ALA A 348 -10.73 5.15 10.94
C ALA A 348 -10.27 6.35 11.77
N SER A 349 -9.33 6.16 12.71
CA SER A 349 -8.83 7.22 13.60
C SER A 349 -7.42 7.69 13.28
N GLY A 350 -6.64 6.89 12.55
CA GLY A 350 -5.21 7.09 12.33
C GLY A 350 -4.35 6.73 13.54
N ALA A 351 -4.91 6.15 14.60
CA ALA A 351 -4.14 5.70 15.76
C ALA A 351 -3.20 4.53 15.37
N GLN A 352 -2.01 4.50 15.96
CA GLN A 352 -0.97 3.52 15.65
C GLN A 352 -0.38 2.86 16.90
N VAL A 353 0.00 1.61 16.74
CA VAL A 353 0.81 0.84 17.68
C VAL A 353 2.01 0.26 16.93
N TYR A 354 3.15 0.22 17.61
CA TYR A 354 4.40 -0.34 17.11
C TYR A 354 4.82 -1.49 18.01
N VAL A 355 5.14 -2.62 17.41
CA VAL A 355 5.72 -3.76 18.11
C VAL A 355 7.12 -4.00 17.57
N THR A 356 8.12 -3.86 18.42
CA THR A 356 9.52 -4.15 18.08
C THR A 356 9.72 -5.65 18.15
N LEU A 357 9.95 -6.25 16.99
CA LEU A 357 10.17 -7.67 16.81
C LEU A 357 11.65 -7.94 16.64
N PRO A 358 12.25 -8.85 17.41
CA PRO A 358 13.61 -9.29 17.14
C PRO A 358 13.65 -9.94 15.76
N PHE A 359 14.61 -9.54 14.93
CA PHE A 359 14.78 -10.09 13.60
C PHE A 359 16.20 -10.59 13.43
N THR A 360 16.29 -11.89 13.15
CA THR A 360 17.57 -12.55 12.85
C THR A 360 17.60 -13.03 11.40
N GLY A 361 16.63 -12.68 10.57
CA GLY A 361 16.42 -13.31 9.26
C GLY A 361 17.42 -12.89 8.18
N GLY A 362 17.93 -11.65 8.18
CA GLY A 362 18.92 -11.22 7.18
C GLY A 362 20.30 -10.87 7.72
N SER A 363 20.45 -10.59 9.02
CA SER A 363 21.76 -10.59 9.67
C SER A 363 22.16 -11.95 10.25
N ALA A 364 21.29 -12.94 10.49
CA ALA A 364 21.73 -14.32 10.84
C ALA A 364 21.66 -15.32 9.68
N ALA A 365 20.98 -14.97 8.57
CA ALA A 365 21.22 -15.65 7.29
C ALA A 365 22.50 -15.16 6.59
N ALA A 366 22.94 -13.91 6.86
CA ALA A 366 24.23 -13.37 6.42
C ALA A 366 25.36 -13.49 7.47
N ALA A 367 25.08 -13.41 8.77
CA ALA A 367 26.00 -13.79 9.86
C ALA A 367 25.74 -15.24 10.28
N GLY A 368 25.84 -16.12 9.29
CA GLY A 368 26.32 -17.45 9.53
C GLY A 368 27.75 -17.54 9.03
N SER A 369 28.02 -17.11 7.79
CA SER A 369 29.33 -17.33 7.20
C SER A 369 29.81 -16.28 6.21
N ALA A 370 31.08 -15.87 6.34
CA ALA A 370 31.79 -15.18 5.28
C ALA A 370 32.40 -16.19 4.30
N ILE A 371 31.99 -16.14 3.03
CA ILE A 371 32.48 -17.03 1.97
C ILE A 371 33.34 -16.22 1.00
N THR A 372 34.53 -16.73 0.70
CA THR A 372 35.48 -16.11 -0.24
C THR A 372 35.83 -17.09 -1.34
N LEU A 373 35.99 -16.57 -2.55
CA LEU A 373 36.56 -17.30 -3.69
C LEU A 373 37.94 -16.72 -3.97
N ALA A 374 38.97 -17.51 -3.71
CA ALA A 374 40.37 -17.07 -3.81
C ALA A 374 41.08 -17.59 -5.07
N ARG A 375 40.59 -18.69 -5.65
CA ARG A 375 41.18 -19.35 -6.82
C ARG A 375 40.10 -19.75 -7.81
N VAL A 376 40.34 -19.44 -9.07
CA VAL A 376 39.60 -19.92 -10.23
C VAL A 376 40.64 -20.29 -11.27
N GLU A 377 40.69 -21.56 -11.67
CA GLU A 377 41.71 -22.06 -12.58
C GLU A 377 41.13 -23.12 -13.50
N VAL A 378 41.43 -23.01 -14.79
CA VAL A 378 41.10 -24.04 -15.78
C VAL A 378 42.21 -25.10 -15.76
N SER A 379 41.85 -26.38 -15.72
CA SER A 379 42.80 -27.48 -15.73
C SER A 379 43.62 -27.51 -17.03
N THR A 380 44.82 -28.09 -16.98
CA THR A 380 45.74 -28.15 -18.12
C THR A 380 45.22 -28.95 -19.32
N ASP A 381 44.29 -29.88 -19.07
CA ASP A 381 43.59 -30.65 -20.10
C ASP A 381 42.37 -29.92 -20.66
N LEU A 382 42.08 -28.70 -20.17
CA LEU A 382 41.01 -27.81 -20.62
C LEU A 382 39.58 -28.37 -20.42
N THR A 383 39.43 -29.46 -19.64
CA THR A 383 38.14 -30.13 -19.44
C THR A 383 37.43 -29.71 -18.15
N SER A 384 38.19 -29.20 -17.17
CA SER A 384 37.71 -28.99 -15.81
C SER A 384 38.01 -27.58 -15.31
N LEU A 385 37.19 -27.11 -14.38
CA LEU A 385 37.32 -25.82 -13.70
C LEU A 385 37.53 -26.07 -12.20
N ILE A 386 38.65 -25.61 -11.67
CA ILE A 386 39.02 -25.73 -10.25
C ILE A 386 38.72 -24.40 -9.56
N LEU A 387 37.88 -24.46 -8.53
CA LEU A 387 37.51 -23.35 -7.68
C LEU A 387 38.06 -23.58 -6.27
N GLY A 388 38.70 -22.58 -5.68
CA GLY A 388 39.25 -22.66 -4.33
C GLY A 388 38.86 -21.45 -3.50
N GLY A 389 38.45 -21.68 -2.26
CA GLY A 389 37.91 -20.63 -1.40
C GLY A 389 37.90 -21.00 0.07
N GLN A 390 37.28 -20.15 0.87
CA GLN A 390 37.11 -20.38 2.31
C GLN A 390 35.72 -19.99 2.76
N VAL A 391 35.16 -20.76 3.71
CA VAL A 391 33.92 -20.48 4.42
C VAL A 391 34.27 -20.25 5.89
N THR A 392 34.01 -19.07 6.42
CA THR A 392 34.21 -18.74 7.83
C THR A 392 32.87 -18.63 8.51
N ASN A 393 32.60 -19.43 9.55
CA ASN A 393 31.36 -19.31 10.33
C ASN A 393 31.48 -18.16 11.34
N LEU A 394 30.75 -17.07 11.10
CA LEU A 394 30.62 -15.91 11.99
C LEU A 394 29.41 -16.01 12.94
N GLY A 395 28.57 -17.03 12.77
CA GLY A 395 27.39 -17.28 13.59
C GLY A 395 27.68 -18.08 14.87
N THR A 396 26.62 -18.34 15.64
CA THR A 396 26.67 -19.06 16.93
C THR A 396 26.29 -20.55 16.83
N GLN A 397 25.87 -21.02 15.65
CA GLN A 397 25.53 -22.42 15.38
C GLN A 397 26.44 -23.01 14.29
N PRO A 398 26.74 -24.33 14.31
CA PRO A 398 27.49 -24.97 13.24
C PRO A 398 26.77 -24.86 11.90
N ILE A 399 27.53 -24.56 10.84
CA ILE A 399 27.03 -24.50 9.47
C ILE A 399 27.32 -25.82 8.79
N VAL A 400 26.31 -26.36 8.11
CA VAL A 400 26.44 -27.57 7.30
C VAL A 400 26.21 -27.19 5.84
N ILE A 401 27.20 -27.45 4.98
CA ILE A 401 27.12 -27.25 3.53
C ILE A 401 27.14 -28.62 2.87
N THR A 402 26.15 -28.88 2.04
CA THR A 402 25.96 -30.12 1.30
C THR A 402 26.15 -29.89 -0.20
N GLU A 403 26.07 -30.97 -0.99
CA GLU A 403 26.21 -30.85 -2.44
C GLU A 403 25.14 -29.97 -3.09
N SER A 404 23.91 -29.97 -2.56
CA SER A 404 22.82 -29.13 -3.09
C SER A 404 23.03 -27.63 -2.83
N ASP A 405 23.92 -27.29 -1.90
CA ASP A 405 24.25 -25.89 -1.59
C ASP A 405 25.27 -25.30 -2.56
N VAL A 406 25.87 -26.09 -3.47
CA VAL A 406 26.84 -25.60 -4.45
C VAL A 406 26.35 -25.79 -5.87
N ALA A 407 26.52 -24.79 -6.72
CA ALA A 407 26.12 -24.87 -8.12
C ALA A 407 27.03 -24.03 -9.01
N LEU A 408 27.29 -24.50 -10.23
CA LEU A 408 27.91 -23.71 -11.29
C LEU A 408 26.91 -23.59 -12.44
N GLN A 409 26.56 -22.36 -12.80
CA GLN A 409 25.51 -22.07 -13.78
C GLN A 409 25.99 -21.07 -14.85
N THR A 410 25.55 -21.21 -16.09
CA THR A 410 25.77 -20.21 -17.14
C THR A 410 24.58 -19.25 -17.26
N VAL A 411 24.74 -18.18 -18.05
CA VAL A 411 23.73 -17.09 -18.19
C VAL A 411 22.41 -17.59 -18.78
N ASP A 412 22.46 -18.66 -19.57
CA ASP A 412 21.32 -19.39 -20.12
C ASP A 412 20.67 -20.37 -19.13
N GLY A 413 21.19 -20.46 -17.89
CA GLY A 413 20.65 -21.28 -16.81
C GLY A 413 21.13 -22.74 -16.80
N ALA A 414 22.06 -23.14 -17.67
CA ALA A 414 22.58 -24.51 -17.67
C ALA A 414 23.44 -24.79 -16.43
N ILE A 415 23.18 -25.91 -15.75
CA ILE A 415 23.88 -26.34 -14.54
C ILE A 415 25.02 -27.30 -14.92
N TYR A 416 26.22 -27.06 -14.39
CA TYR A 416 27.40 -27.88 -14.66
C TYR A 416 27.68 -28.88 -13.56
N LEU A 417 28.16 -30.06 -13.95
CA LEU A 417 28.41 -31.18 -13.06
C LEU A 417 29.60 -30.90 -12.15
N LEU A 418 29.40 -31.09 -10.84
CA LEU A 418 30.48 -31.18 -9.87
C LEU A 418 31.18 -32.54 -10.03
N LEU A 419 32.49 -32.51 -10.31
CA LEU A 419 33.32 -33.71 -10.51
C LEU A 419 33.97 -34.16 -9.20
N SER A 420 34.39 -33.22 -8.35
CA SER A 420 34.98 -33.53 -7.05
C SER A 420 34.95 -32.34 -6.09
N THR A 421 35.09 -32.65 -4.80
CA THR A 421 35.15 -31.68 -3.72
C THR A 421 36.18 -32.11 -2.67
N ASN A 422 36.88 -31.15 -2.07
CA ASN A 422 37.81 -31.37 -0.97
C ASN A 422 37.68 -30.23 0.05
N PRO A 423 37.25 -30.47 1.29
CA PRO A 423 36.86 -31.78 1.88
C PRO A 423 35.62 -32.40 1.22
N PRO A 424 35.32 -33.71 1.42
CA PRO A 424 34.06 -34.29 0.96
C PRO A 424 32.86 -33.69 1.69
N PHE A 425 31.72 -33.57 1.02
CA PHE A 425 30.47 -33.16 1.66
C PHE A 425 29.98 -34.23 2.66
N PRO A 426 29.22 -33.84 3.71
CA PRO A 426 28.89 -32.46 4.07
C PRO A 426 30.03 -31.73 4.79
N TRP A 427 30.21 -30.43 4.50
CA TRP A 427 31.15 -29.60 5.23
C TRP A 427 30.49 -29.06 6.49
N THR A 428 31.06 -29.36 7.65
CA THR A 428 30.59 -28.79 8.92
C THR A 428 31.59 -27.74 9.38
N VAL A 429 31.15 -26.48 9.49
CA VAL A 429 31.96 -25.35 9.97
C VAL A 429 31.41 -24.91 11.33
N PRO A 430 32.09 -25.24 12.45
CA PRO A 430 31.65 -24.81 13.78
C PRO A 430 31.68 -23.28 13.95
N PRO A 431 30.96 -22.71 14.93
CA PRO A 431 31.00 -21.28 15.25
C PRO A 431 32.43 -20.74 15.40
N GLY A 432 32.73 -19.62 14.74
CA GLY A 432 34.04 -18.94 14.79
C GLY A 432 35.16 -19.65 14.03
N GLN A 433 34.89 -20.71 13.26
CA GLN A 433 35.90 -21.46 12.52
C GLN A 433 35.88 -21.15 11.02
N THR A 434 37.00 -21.42 10.35
CA THR A 434 37.13 -21.30 8.90
C THR A 434 37.47 -22.65 8.28
N LEU A 435 36.78 -22.98 7.19
CA LEU A 435 37.01 -24.17 6.38
C LEU A 435 37.44 -23.76 4.97
N GLN A 436 38.59 -24.25 4.55
CA GLN A 436 39.06 -24.10 3.17
C GLN A 436 38.45 -25.20 2.29
N TYR A 437 38.02 -24.83 1.09
CA TYR A 437 37.42 -25.76 0.13
C TYR A 437 38.06 -25.66 -1.25
N PHE A 438 37.99 -26.78 -1.96
CA PHE A 438 38.27 -26.90 -3.38
C PHE A 438 37.15 -27.68 -4.06
N LEU A 439 36.64 -27.15 -5.18
CA LEU A 439 35.61 -27.77 -6.00
C LEU A 439 36.15 -27.89 -7.42
N THR A 440 35.91 -29.04 -8.05
CA THR A 440 36.22 -29.25 -9.46
C THR A 440 34.92 -29.46 -10.20
N TYR A 441 34.61 -28.59 -11.17
CA TYR A 441 33.46 -28.72 -12.06
C TYR A 441 33.90 -29.12 -13.45
N GLN A 442 32.97 -29.68 -14.23
CA GLN A 442 33.11 -29.70 -15.68
C GLN A 442 33.19 -28.27 -16.19
N ARG A 443 34.16 -27.98 -17.08
CA ARG A 443 34.35 -26.65 -17.62
C ARG A 443 33.15 -26.25 -18.51
N PRO A 444 32.54 -25.07 -18.27
CA PRO A 444 31.54 -24.52 -19.18
C PRO A 444 32.11 -24.21 -20.58
N PRO A 445 31.33 -24.36 -21.66
CA PRO A 445 31.73 -23.99 -23.01
C PRO A 445 31.69 -22.47 -23.23
N THR A 446 31.22 -21.68 -22.26
CA THR A 446 31.07 -20.22 -22.30
C THR A 446 32.22 -19.51 -21.59
N ASP A 447 32.44 -18.23 -21.92
CA ASP A 447 33.49 -17.40 -21.28
C ASP A 447 33.12 -16.93 -19.87
N THR A 448 31.83 -17.03 -19.52
CA THR A 448 31.28 -16.58 -18.24
C THR A 448 30.39 -17.64 -17.62
N ALA A 449 30.47 -17.78 -16.30
CA ALA A 449 29.58 -18.60 -15.49
C ALA A 449 29.41 -17.95 -14.11
N VAL A 450 28.37 -18.33 -13.38
CA VAL A 450 28.13 -17.94 -12.00
C VAL A 450 28.30 -19.17 -11.12
N PHE A 451 29.28 -19.13 -10.23
CA PHE A 451 29.42 -20.10 -9.16
C PHE A 451 28.60 -19.64 -7.96
N ARG A 452 27.84 -20.54 -7.34
CA ARG A 452 27.06 -20.29 -6.14
C ARG A 452 27.41 -21.29 -5.06
N ILE A 453 27.45 -20.79 -3.83
CA ILE A 453 27.58 -21.57 -2.62
C ILE A 453 26.64 -20.95 -1.57
N ARG A 454 25.65 -21.73 -1.13
CA ARG A 454 24.51 -21.24 -0.34
C ARG A 454 23.86 -20.05 -1.07
N ASN A 455 23.78 -18.91 -0.40
CA ASN A 455 23.18 -17.68 -0.92
C ASN A 455 24.22 -16.76 -1.59
N GLN A 456 25.51 -17.14 -1.63
CA GLN A 456 26.59 -16.32 -2.19
C GLN A 456 26.88 -16.71 -3.65
N GLY A 457 26.82 -15.73 -4.56
CA GLY A 457 27.20 -15.89 -5.96
C GLY A 457 28.51 -15.21 -6.32
N PHE A 458 29.28 -15.82 -7.23
CA PHE A 458 30.52 -15.30 -7.78
C PHE A 458 30.45 -15.37 -9.31
N GLN A 459 30.58 -14.22 -9.97
CA GLN A 459 30.68 -14.17 -11.42
C GLN A 459 32.11 -14.53 -11.84
N LEU A 460 32.22 -15.56 -12.67
CA LEU A 460 33.45 -16.02 -13.29
C LEU A 460 33.51 -15.48 -14.71
N THR A 461 34.69 -15.02 -15.13
CA THR A 461 34.96 -14.51 -16.47
C THR A 461 36.29 -15.11 -16.96
N ASN A 462 36.56 -15.01 -18.27
CA ASN A 462 37.77 -15.54 -18.89
C ASN A 462 37.93 -17.06 -18.70
N LEU A 463 36.83 -17.80 -18.84
CA LEU A 463 36.85 -19.26 -18.73
C LEU A 463 37.38 -19.96 -19.99
N ARG A 464 37.78 -19.23 -21.04
CA ARG A 464 38.37 -19.76 -22.29
C ARG A 464 39.86 -19.52 -22.44
#